data_AF-A0A2U1JMI8-F1
#
_entry.id   AF-A0A2U1JMI8-F1
#
_cell.length_a   1.000
_cell.length_b   1.000
_cell.length_c   1.000
_cell.angle_alpha   90.00
_cell.angle_beta   90.00
_cell.angle_gamma   90.00
#
_symmetry.space_group_name_H-M   'P 1'
#
loop_
_entity.id
_entity.type
_entity.pdbx_description
1 polymer ?
#
loop_
_entity_poly.entity_id
_entity_poly.type
_entity_poly.pdbx_seq_one_letter_code
_entity_poly.pdbx_strand_id
1 'polypeptide(L)'
;MKSILIALLFVSTFSFSQTDVKTSYKSFEQEFETYRTNPEVSSENSTIKPAPCGQYNLKFVVTGKGSNEIITVPPARKLCFDMNRFDKSKNPNLSADWEYEVKPIGDRYYTIRASKKGADDKQEVYYYERKK
;
A
#
# COMPACT_ATOMS: atom_id res chain seq x y z
N MET A 1 57.23 -8.00 10.56
CA MET A 1 56.04 -7.42 9.90
C MET A 1 54.92 -8.45 9.99
N LYS A 2 53.85 -8.15 10.74
CA LYS A 2 52.72 -9.06 10.99
C LYS A 2 51.67 -8.82 9.90
N SER A 3 51.53 -9.75 8.95
CA SER A 3 50.46 -9.71 7.96
C SER A 3 49.22 -10.38 8.56
N ILE A 4 48.19 -9.59 8.81
CA ILE A 4 46.85 -10.10 9.12
C ILE A 4 46.02 -9.94 7.84
N LEU A 5 45.84 -11.07 7.14
CA LEU A 5 44.85 -11.22 6.08
C LEU A 5 43.47 -11.31 6.74
N ILE A 6 42.71 -10.22 6.71
CA ILE A 6 41.27 -10.26 7.00
C ILE A 6 40.58 -10.57 5.67
N ALA A 7 40.19 -11.83 5.51
CA ALA A 7 39.35 -12.27 4.41
C ALA A 7 37.98 -11.58 4.49
N LEU A 8 37.58 -10.91 3.41
CA LEU A 8 36.23 -10.41 3.21
C LEU A 8 35.24 -11.57 3.24
N LEU A 9 34.40 -11.62 4.27
CA LEU A 9 33.18 -12.42 4.29
C LEU A 9 31.99 -11.52 4.62
N PHE A 10 31.59 -10.68 3.66
CA PHE A 10 30.33 -9.93 3.76
C PHE A 10 29.69 -9.74 2.40
N VAL A 11 29.18 -10.82 1.78
CA VAL A 11 28.25 -10.71 0.65
C VAL A 11 27.24 -11.86 0.70
N SER A 12 26.20 -11.79 1.55
CA SER A 12 24.99 -12.63 1.34
C SER A 12 23.77 -12.34 2.25
N THR A 13 23.42 -11.10 2.58
CA THR A 13 22.22 -10.87 3.44
C THR A 13 21.11 -9.99 2.87
N PHE A 14 21.24 -9.43 1.67
CA PHE A 14 20.21 -8.50 1.13
C PHE A 14 19.10 -9.15 0.29
N SER A 15 19.17 -10.45 -0.02
CA SER A 15 18.22 -11.08 -0.96
C SER A 15 17.02 -11.79 -0.33
N PHE A 16 16.95 -11.90 1.00
CA PHE A 16 15.88 -12.66 1.68
C PHE A 16 14.64 -11.83 2.05
N SER A 17 14.78 -10.53 2.30
CA SER A 17 13.66 -9.68 2.77
C SER A 17 12.64 -9.35 1.67
N GLN A 18 13.07 -9.20 0.41
CA GLN A 18 12.15 -8.81 -0.68
C GLN A 18 11.30 -9.99 -1.20
N THR A 19 11.84 -11.21 -1.18
CA THR A 19 11.11 -12.43 -1.58
C THR A 19 9.96 -12.73 -0.63
N ASP A 20 10.16 -12.51 0.66
CA ASP A 20 9.11 -12.67 1.68
C ASP A 20 7.98 -11.64 1.52
N VAL A 21 8.33 -10.36 1.31
CA VAL A 21 7.35 -9.28 1.10
C VAL A 21 6.49 -9.53 -0.13
N LYS A 22 7.07 -9.93 -1.27
CA LYS A 22 6.31 -10.25 -2.49
C LYS A 22 5.34 -11.42 -2.28
N THR A 23 5.76 -12.44 -1.54
CA THR A 23 4.93 -13.60 -1.24
C THR A 23 3.76 -13.22 -0.32
N SER A 24 4.04 -12.49 0.76
CA SER A 24 3.02 -11.97 1.68
C SER A 24 2.02 -11.05 0.97
N TYR A 25 2.51 -10.17 0.10
CA TYR A 25 1.66 -9.31 -0.73
C TYR A 25 0.77 -10.12 -1.65
N LYS A 26 1.29 -11.15 -2.33
CA LYS A 26 0.49 -12.00 -3.22
C LYS A 26 -0.66 -12.69 -2.48
N SER A 27 -0.41 -13.23 -1.28
CA SER A 27 -1.47 -13.80 -0.44
C SER A 27 -2.50 -12.74 -0.02
N PHE A 28 -2.03 -11.57 0.39
CA PHE A 28 -2.91 -10.45 0.72
C PHE A 28 -3.76 -9.99 -0.47
N GLU A 29 -3.16 -9.84 -1.65
CA GLU A 29 -3.83 -9.40 -2.87
C GLU A 29 -4.91 -10.40 -3.29
N GLN A 30 -4.63 -11.70 -3.18
CA GLN A 30 -5.62 -12.74 -3.42
C GLN A 30 -6.82 -12.64 -2.46
N GLU A 31 -6.59 -12.44 -1.16
CA GLU A 31 -7.66 -12.20 -0.18
C GLU A 31 -8.43 -10.91 -0.48
N PHE A 32 -7.70 -9.84 -0.83
CA PHE A 32 -8.26 -8.54 -1.16
C PHE A 32 -9.17 -8.63 -2.39
N GLU A 33 -8.71 -9.22 -3.48
CA GLU A 33 -9.50 -9.36 -4.72
C GLU A 33 -10.70 -10.27 -4.52
N THR A 34 -10.56 -11.36 -3.76
CA THR A 34 -11.68 -12.24 -3.41
C THR A 34 -12.76 -11.48 -2.65
N TYR A 35 -12.37 -10.66 -1.67
CA TYR A 35 -13.31 -9.85 -0.90
C TYR A 35 -13.91 -8.71 -1.74
N ARG A 36 -13.08 -8.01 -2.54
CA ARG A 36 -13.50 -6.89 -3.39
C ARG A 36 -14.49 -7.30 -4.46
N THR A 37 -14.40 -8.52 -4.97
CA THR A 37 -15.29 -9.03 -6.01
C THR A 37 -16.57 -9.65 -5.46
N ASN A 38 -16.69 -9.86 -4.14
CA ASN A 38 -17.92 -10.33 -3.51
C ASN A 38 -19.09 -9.36 -3.78
N PRO A 39 -20.21 -9.81 -4.37
CA PRO A 39 -21.39 -8.98 -4.67
C PRO A 39 -21.94 -8.19 -3.49
N GLU A 40 -21.84 -8.72 -2.26
CA GLU A 40 -22.30 -8.03 -1.05
C GLU A 40 -21.50 -6.76 -0.76
N VAL A 41 -20.25 -6.71 -1.21
CA VAL A 41 -19.32 -5.60 -1.03
C VAL A 41 -19.21 -4.74 -2.29
N SER A 42 -19.25 -5.35 -3.47
CA SER A 42 -18.98 -4.71 -4.75
C SER A 42 -20.21 -4.09 -5.42
N SER A 43 -21.41 -4.43 -4.98
CA SER A 43 -22.63 -3.85 -5.53
C SER A 43 -22.79 -2.38 -5.15
N GLU A 44 -23.33 -1.58 -6.07
CA GLU A 44 -23.71 -0.17 -5.81
C GLU A 44 -24.73 -0.05 -4.68
N ASN A 45 -25.44 -1.15 -4.37
CA ASN A 45 -26.42 -1.25 -3.29
C ASN A 45 -25.87 -1.92 -2.02
N SER A 46 -24.55 -2.06 -1.88
CA SER A 46 -23.95 -2.64 -0.68
C SER A 46 -24.40 -1.88 0.57
N THR A 47 -24.94 -2.61 1.55
CA THR A 47 -25.31 -2.05 2.86
C THR A 47 -24.14 -2.07 3.83
N ILE A 48 -23.00 -2.66 3.45
CA ILE A 48 -21.80 -2.77 4.27
C ILE A 48 -21.11 -1.42 4.29
N LYS A 49 -21.20 -0.76 5.45
CA LYS A 49 -20.58 0.54 5.66
C LYS A 49 -19.10 0.36 6.03
N PRO A 50 -18.20 1.23 5.51
CA PRO A 50 -16.82 1.24 5.97
C PRO A 50 -16.76 1.57 7.47
N ALA A 51 -15.79 0.96 8.15
CA ALA A 51 -15.51 1.27 9.54
C ALA A 51 -14.91 2.69 9.68
N PRO A 52 -14.82 3.22 10.91
CA PRO A 52 -14.10 4.47 11.14
C PRO A 52 -12.63 4.38 10.70
N CYS A 53 -12.07 5.45 10.12
CA CYS A 53 -10.71 5.45 9.57
C CYS A 53 -9.62 5.02 10.59
N GLY A 54 -9.85 5.20 11.90
CA GLY A 54 -8.90 4.83 12.96
C GLY A 54 -8.73 3.32 13.13
N GLN A 55 -9.66 2.54 12.59
CA GLN A 55 -9.63 1.08 12.64
C GLN A 55 -8.76 0.45 11.55
N TYR A 56 -8.32 1.21 10.54
CA TYR A 56 -7.52 0.69 9.44
C TYR A 56 -6.03 0.96 9.65
N ASN A 57 -5.20 -0.04 9.34
CA ASN A 57 -3.75 0.08 9.31
C ASN A 57 -3.24 -0.12 7.88
N LEU A 58 -2.27 0.70 7.48
CA LEU A 58 -1.54 0.53 6.25
C LEU A 58 -0.76 -0.80 6.29
N LYS A 59 -0.94 -1.63 5.27
CA LYS A 59 -0.34 -2.96 5.14
C LYS A 59 0.74 -3.01 4.08
N PHE A 60 0.41 -2.50 2.90
CA PHE A 60 1.32 -2.48 1.76
C PHE A 60 1.24 -1.16 1.02
N VAL A 61 2.35 -0.76 0.43
CA VAL A 61 2.39 0.28 -0.60
C VAL A 61 3.02 -0.32 -1.85
N VAL A 62 2.31 -0.17 -2.97
CA VAL A 62 2.76 -0.59 -4.29
C VAL A 62 3.04 0.66 -5.11
N THR A 63 4.26 0.82 -5.59
CA THR A 63 4.67 1.95 -6.43
C THR A 63 5.03 1.46 -7.81
N GLY A 64 4.63 2.18 -8.86
CA GLY A 64 4.81 1.77 -10.25
C GLY A 64 3.55 1.12 -10.84
N LYS A 65 3.71 0.52 -12.01
CA LYS A 65 2.63 -0.18 -12.74
C LYS A 65 3.18 -1.38 -13.50
N GLY A 66 2.47 -2.50 -13.48
CA GLY A 66 2.82 -3.70 -14.25
C GLY A 66 4.15 -4.30 -13.81
N SER A 67 5.08 -4.52 -14.75
CA SER A 67 6.37 -5.15 -14.46
C SER A 67 7.31 -4.30 -13.57
N ASN A 68 7.01 -3.02 -13.40
CA ASN A 68 7.85 -2.07 -12.64
C ASN A 68 7.33 -1.84 -11.21
N GLU A 69 6.42 -2.68 -10.73
CA GLU A 69 5.86 -2.55 -9.39
C GLU A 69 6.88 -2.89 -8.30
N ILE A 70 7.04 -1.96 -7.37
CA ILE A 70 7.80 -2.11 -6.14
C ILE A 70 6.81 -2.22 -4.99
N ILE A 71 6.84 -3.37 -4.32
CA ILE A 71 5.98 -3.65 -3.16
C ILE A 71 6.79 -3.43 -1.90
N THR A 72 6.23 -2.66 -0.96
CA THR A 72 6.85 -2.36 0.32
C THR A 72 5.88 -2.55 1.47
N VAL A 73 6.42 -2.91 2.65
CA VAL A 73 5.71 -2.87 3.92
C VAL A 73 6.10 -1.57 4.62
N PRO A 74 5.24 -0.54 4.63
CA PRO A 74 5.57 0.74 5.24
C PRO A 74 5.47 0.66 6.77
N PRO A 75 6.01 1.67 7.49
CA PRO A 75 5.75 1.81 8.92
C PRO A 75 4.25 1.87 9.22
N ALA A 76 3.86 1.29 10.36
CA ALA A 76 2.47 1.25 10.78
C ALA A 76 1.85 2.66 10.82
N ARG A 77 0.80 2.85 10.03
CA ARG A 77 0.12 4.15 9.88
C ARG A 77 -1.39 3.94 9.78
N LYS A 78 -2.13 4.88 10.36
CA LYS A 78 -3.60 4.87 10.34
C LYS A 78 -4.13 5.55 9.09
N LEU A 79 -5.23 5.02 8.55
CA LEU A 79 -5.91 5.62 7.39
C LEU A 79 -6.30 7.08 7.63
N CYS A 80 -6.75 7.46 8.83
CA CYS A 80 -7.12 8.85 9.12
C CYS A 80 -6.00 9.86 8.81
N PHE A 81 -4.74 9.46 9.05
CA PHE A 81 -3.60 10.32 8.77
C PHE A 81 -3.50 10.59 7.26
N ASP A 82 -3.52 9.54 6.44
CA ASP A 82 -3.38 9.70 4.99
C ASP A 82 -4.64 10.29 4.34
N MET A 83 -5.84 10.06 4.89
CA MET A 83 -7.04 10.77 4.46
C MET A 83 -6.91 12.29 4.65
N ASN A 84 -6.42 12.74 5.81
CA ASN A 84 -6.18 14.17 6.03
C ASN A 84 -5.02 14.70 5.18
N ARG A 85 -4.00 13.87 4.94
CA ARG A 85 -2.86 14.21 4.08
C ARG A 85 -3.30 14.45 2.64
N PHE A 86 -4.18 13.62 2.09
CA PHE A 86 -4.57 13.64 0.68
C PHE A 86 -5.85 14.43 0.38
N ASP A 87 -6.56 14.86 1.43
CA ASP A 87 -7.69 15.77 1.31
C ASP A 87 -7.21 17.20 1.06
N LYS A 88 -7.42 17.71 -0.17
CA LYS A 88 -7.04 19.06 -0.58
C LYS A 88 -7.71 20.17 0.25
N SER A 89 -8.87 19.89 0.85
CA SER A 89 -9.53 20.86 1.74
C SER A 89 -8.81 21.02 3.08
N LYS A 90 -8.04 19.99 3.48
CA LYS A 90 -7.29 19.96 4.75
C LYS A 90 -5.78 20.17 4.56
N ASN A 91 -5.26 19.85 3.38
CA ASN A 91 -3.86 20.03 3.03
C ASN A 91 -3.74 20.92 1.78
N PRO A 92 -3.68 22.25 1.93
CA PRO A 92 -3.60 23.19 0.80
C PRO A 92 -2.26 23.09 0.05
N ASN A 93 -1.24 22.45 0.65
CA ASN A 93 0.09 22.26 0.05
C ASN A 93 0.20 20.95 -0.75
N LEU A 94 -0.91 20.26 -0.99
CA LEU A 94 -0.89 19.04 -1.79
C LEU A 94 -0.44 19.36 -3.22
N SER A 95 0.55 18.62 -3.71
CA SER A 95 1.04 18.79 -5.08
C SER A 95 -0.13 18.64 -6.08
N ALA A 96 -0.29 19.64 -6.95
CA ALA A 96 -1.31 19.67 -8.00
C ALA A 96 -1.09 18.60 -9.08
N ASP A 97 0.11 18.03 -9.12
CA ASP A 97 0.53 17.01 -10.08
C ASP A 97 0.02 15.62 -9.70
N TRP A 98 -0.54 15.44 -8.50
CA TRP A 98 -1.04 14.15 -8.05
C TRP A 98 -2.56 14.16 -7.92
N GLU A 99 -3.17 13.10 -8.43
CA GLU A 99 -4.59 12.78 -8.30
C GLU A 99 -4.74 11.62 -7.33
N TYR A 100 -5.70 11.74 -6.42
CA TYR A 100 -5.91 10.77 -5.35
C TYR A 100 -7.32 10.21 -5.43
N GLU A 101 -7.43 8.90 -5.44
CA GLU A 101 -8.67 8.15 -5.41
C GLU A 101 -8.72 7.33 -4.12
N VAL A 102 -9.69 7.63 -3.27
CA VAL A 102 -9.84 7.04 -1.93
C VAL A 102 -11.08 6.17 -1.95
N LYS A 103 -10.92 4.84 -1.87
CA LYS A 103 -12.02 3.88 -2.01
C LYS A 103 -12.12 2.96 -0.80
N PRO A 104 -13.26 2.92 -0.10
CA PRO A 104 -13.57 1.81 0.80
C PRO A 104 -13.90 0.56 -0.01
N ILE A 105 -13.53 -0.60 0.53
CA ILE A 105 -13.97 -1.89 0.01
C ILE A 105 -14.61 -2.59 1.22
N GLY A 106 -15.94 -2.54 1.25
CA GLY A 106 -16.75 -3.06 2.36
C GLY A 106 -16.35 -2.44 3.70
N ASP A 107 -16.30 -3.27 4.73
CA ASP A 107 -15.83 -2.87 6.06
C ASP A 107 -14.37 -3.28 6.32
N ARG A 108 -13.80 -4.17 5.50
CA ARG A 108 -12.49 -4.79 5.79
C ARG A 108 -11.29 -4.04 5.20
N TYR A 109 -11.42 -3.46 4.01
CA TYR A 109 -10.28 -2.86 3.32
C TYR A 109 -10.53 -1.42 2.90
N TYR A 110 -9.44 -0.70 2.71
CA TYR A 110 -9.42 0.63 2.12
C TYR A 110 -8.25 0.72 1.14
N THR A 111 -8.45 1.40 0.03
CA THR A 111 -7.35 1.76 -0.88
C THR A 111 -7.27 3.26 -1.07
N ILE A 112 -6.03 3.75 -1.18
CA ILE A 112 -5.78 5.08 -1.72
C ILE A 112 -4.87 4.89 -2.92
N ARG A 113 -5.32 5.29 -4.10
CA ARG A 113 -4.50 5.32 -5.31
C ARG A 113 -4.08 6.76 -5.57
N ALA A 114 -2.78 6.99 -5.68
CA ALA A 114 -2.20 8.26 -6.10
C ALA A 114 -1.60 8.09 -7.49
N SER A 115 -2.01 8.92 -8.44
CA SER A 115 -1.51 8.91 -9.81
C SER A 115 -0.90 10.25 -10.14
N LYS A 116 0.31 10.27 -10.71
CA LYS A 116 0.94 11.51 -11.14
C LYS A 116 0.48 11.88 -12.56
N LYS A 117 -0.03 13.11 -12.72
CA LYS A 117 -0.38 13.68 -14.02
C LYS A 117 0.82 13.67 -14.97
N GLY A 118 0.58 13.21 -16.19
CA GLY A 118 1.61 13.19 -17.25
C GLY A 118 2.72 12.15 -17.05
N ALA A 119 2.58 11.21 -16.10
CA ALA A 119 3.52 10.12 -15.90
C ALA A 119 2.75 8.80 -15.68
N ASP A 120 2.45 8.11 -16.77
CA ASP A 120 1.61 6.89 -16.80
C ASP A 120 2.15 5.72 -15.95
N ASP A 121 3.43 5.76 -15.62
CA ASP A 121 4.14 4.76 -14.82
C ASP A 121 4.30 5.15 -13.34
N LYS A 122 3.96 6.39 -12.97
CA LYS A 122 4.10 6.89 -11.59
C LYS A 122 2.77 6.84 -10.86
N GLN A 123 2.45 5.65 -10.38
CA GLN A 123 1.32 5.37 -9.50
C GLN A 123 1.82 4.88 -8.14
N GLU A 124 1.09 5.21 -7.08
CA GLU A 124 1.21 4.60 -5.75
C GLU A 124 -0.14 4.07 -5.32
N VAL A 125 -0.19 2.86 -4.77
CA VAL A 125 -1.40 2.27 -4.19
C VAL A 125 -1.10 1.89 -2.75
N TYR A 126 -1.87 2.49 -1.85
CA TYR A 126 -1.81 2.27 -0.42
C TYR A 126 -2.94 1.34 -0.02
N TYR A 127 -2.59 0.15 0.48
CA TYR A 127 -3.54 -0.85 0.92
C TYR A 127 -3.68 -0.84 2.44
N TYR A 128 -4.90 -0.62 2.92
CA TYR A 128 -5.21 -0.63 4.34
C TYR A 128 -6.14 -1.80 4.66
N GLU A 129 -5.92 -2.41 5.83
CA GLU A 129 -6.77 -3.47 6.36
C GLU A 129 -7.26 -3.07 7.76
N ARG A 130 -8.54 -3.35 8.02
CA ARG A 130 -9.15 -3.18 9.33
C ARG A 130 -8.46 -4.06 10.36
N LYS A 131 -8.10 -3.47 11.49
CA LYS A 131 -7.64 -4.20 12.66
C LYS A 131 -8.78 -5.10 13.13
N LYS A 132 -8.55 -6.42 13.13
CA LYS A 132 -9.43 -7.39 13.78
C LYS A 132 -9.50 -7.12 15.28
#